data_AF-A0A485NNY0-F1
#
_entry.id   AF-A0A485NNY0-F1
#
_cell.length_a   1.000
_cell.length_b   1.000
_cell.length_c   1.000
_cell.angle_alpha   90.00
_cell.angle_beta   90.00
_cell.angle_gamma   90.00
#
_symmetry.space_group_name_H-M   'P 1'
#
loop_
_entity.id
_entity.type
_entity.pdbx_description
1 polymer ?
#
loop_
_entity_poly.entity_id
_entity_poly.type
_entity_poly.pdbx_seq_one_letter_code
_entity_poly.pdbx_strand_id
1 'polypeptide(L)' 'MTTFCSTSLCPLLLASDTACDRPDAHGSQYNDSKMFLVWINEEGHLRVLCMQKGGNTKEVFTRFHNGLTQTETLFKSTN' A
#
# COMPACT_ATOMS: atom_id res chain seq x y z
N MET A 1 -10.28 -7.96 4.27
CA MET A 1 -11.38 -7.54 3.38
C MET A 1 -10.81 -6.53 2.39
N THR A 2 -10.41 -7.00 1.20
CA THR A 2 -9.72 -6.21 0.18
C THR A 2 -10.64 -5.09 -0.29
N THR A 3 -10.26 -3.83 -0.10
CA THR A 3 -11.05 -2.69 -0.58
C THR A 3 -10.53 -2.28 -1.95
N PHE A 4 -11.41 -2.32 -2.94
CA PHE A 4 -11.15 -1.84 -4.29
C PHE A 4 -10.91 -0.34 -4.28
N CYS A 5 -9.74 0.09 -4.75
CA CYS A 5 -9.37 1.50 -4.88
C CYS A 5 -10.23 2.15 -5.98
N SER A 6 -10.82 3.30 -5.68
CA SER A 6 -11.63 4.11 -6.59
C SER A 6 -10.89 4.36 -7.91
N THR A 7 -11.58 4.17 -9.04
CA THR A 7 -11.07 4.36 -10.40
C THR A 7 -10.30 5.69 -10.53
N SER A 8 -8.97 5.61 -10.63
CA SER A 8 -8.11 6.77 -10.82
C SER A 8 -8.26 7.29 -12.24
N LEU A 9 -8.98 8.41 -12.41
CA LEU A 9 -9.13 9.13 -13.68
C LEU A 9 -7.92 10.08 -13.92
N CYS A 10 -6.72 9.64 -13.54
CA CYS A 10 -5.50 10.44 -13.71
C CYS A 10 -4.96 10.23 -15.14
N PRO A 11 -4.91 11.27 -15.99
CA PRO A 11 -4.50 11.12 -17.39
C PRO A 11 -3.05 10.66 -17.55
N LEU A 12 -2.19 10.93 -16.55
CA LEU A 12 -0.82 10.43 -16.52
C LEU A 12 -0.76 8.90 -16.38
N LEU A 13 -1.62 8.32 -15.54
CA LEU A 13 -1.65 6.88 -15.26
C LEU A 13 -2.22 6.08 -16.45
N LEU A 14 -3.17 6.69 -17.17
CA LEU A 14 -3.72 6.15 -18.41
C LEU A 14 -2.68 6.19 -19.55
N ALA A 15 -1.90 7.28 -19.64
CA ALA A 15 -0.85 7.42 -20.64
C ALA A 15 0.37 6.53 -20.35
N SER A 16 0.62 6.15 -19.10
CA SER A 16 1.70 5.24 -18.70
C SER A 16 1.30 3.76 -18.71
N ASP A 17 0.11 3.41 -19.20
CA ASP A 17 -0.41 2.03 -19.30
C ASP A 17 -0.47 1.28 -17.95
N THR A 18 -0.44 1.99 -16.82
CA THR A 18 -0.49 1.42 -15.47
C THR A 18 -1.92 1.27 -14.94
N ALA A 19 -2.90 1.53 -15.80
CA ALA A 19 -4.33 1.41 -15.51
C ALA A 19 -5.06 0.37 -16.39
N CYS A 20 -4.34 -0.29 -17.31
CA CYS A 20 -4.88 -1.40 -18.08
C CYS A 20 -5.13 -2.59 -17.14
N ASP A 21 -6.27 -3.25 -17.28
CA ASP A 21 -6.73 -4.40 -16.48
C ASP A 21 -7.20 -4.16 -15.04
N ARG A 22 -7.31 -2.92 -14.53
CA ARG A 22 -8.10 -2.66 -13.30
C ARG A 22 -9.51 -3.25 -13.47
N PRO A 23 -10.03 -4.11 -12.57
CA PRO A 23 -9.59 -4.37 -11.19
C PRO A 23 -8.59 -5.51 -10.94
N ASP A 24 -8.18 -6.27 -11.94
CA ASP A 24 -7.44 -7.52 -11.75
C ASP A 24 -6.04 -7.31 -11.13
N ALA A 25 -5.65 -8.14 -10.16
CA ALA A 25 -4.39 -8.06 -9.41
C ALA A 25 -4.08 -6.74 -8.66
N HIS A 26 -5.03 -5.81 -8.55
CA HIS A 26 -4.91 -4.61 -7.70
C HIS A 26 -5.58 -4.82 -6.35
N GLY A 27 -4.90 -4.46 -5.27
CA GLY A 27 -5.46 -4.66 -3.92
C GLY A 27 -4.91 -3.69 -2.89
N SER A 28 -5.78 -3.31 -1.96
CA SER A 28 -5.38 -2.59 -0.75
C SER A 28 -5.66 -3.44 0.48
N GLN A 29 -4.68 -3.54 1.37
CA GLN A 29 -4.80 -4.18 2.67
C GLN A 29 -4.53 -3.16 3.76
N TYR A 30 -5.40 -3.10 4.76
CA TYR A 30 -5.20 -2.25 5.92
C TYR A 30 -5.45 -3.01 7.20
N ASN A 31 -4.75 -2.60 8.25
CA ASN A 31 -5.03 -3.04 9.62
C ASN A 31 -6.36 -2.42 10.11
N ASP A 32 -7.05 -3.04 11.08
CA ASP A 32 -8.36 -2.58 11.58
C ASP A 32 -8.35 -1.13 12.07
N SER A 33 -7.21 -0.67 12.60
CA SER A 33 -7.01 0.72 13.02
C SER A 33 -6.84 1.71 11.85
N LYS A 34 -6.78 1.23 10.59
CA LYS A 34 -6.52 1.99 9.35
C LYS A 34 -5.27 2.86 9.38
N MET A 35 -4.34 2.58 10.29
CA MET A 35 -3.08 3.33 10.47
C MET A 35 -1.94 2.80 9.58
N PHE A 36 -2.10 1.61 9.02
CA PHE A 36 -1.13 0.97 8.14
C PHE A 36 -1.87 0.39 6.95
N LEU A 37 -1.47 0.80 5.76
CA LEU A 37 -2.12 0.50 4.49
C LEU A 37 -1.04 0.09 3.49
N VAL A 38 -1.26 -1.05 2.85
CA VAL A 38 -0.40 -1.56 1.78
C VAL A 38 -1.22 -1.59 0.51
N TRP A 39 -0.74 -0.91 -0.52
CA TRP A 39 -1.28 -0.97 -1.87
C TRP A 39 -0.39 -1.84 -2.73
N ILE A 40 -1.00 -2.78 -3.43
CA ILE A 40 -0.35 -3.72 -4.32
C ILE A 40 -0.74 -3.35 -5.74
N ASN A 41 0.28 -3.22 -6.60
CA ASN A 41 0.16 -3.04 -8.05
C ASN A 41 -0.57 -1.76 -8.53
N GLU A 42 -0.68 -0.67 -7.75
CA GLU A 42 -1.55 0.47 -8.11
C GLU A 42 -0.88 1.55 -9.00
N GLU A 43 0.39 1.86 -8.73
CA GLU A 43 1.28 2.79 -9.47
C GLU A 43 2.69 2.16 -9.65
N GLY A 44 2.86 0.93 -9.17
CA GLY A 44 4.11 0.19 -9.01
C GLY A 44 3.87 -1.06 -8.17
N HIS A 45 4.90 -1.89 -7.96
CA HIS A 45 4.72 -3.23 -7.35
C HIS A 45 4.11 -3.21 -5.94
N LEU A 46 4.57 -2.30 -5.07
CA LEU A 46 4.11 -2.20 -3.68
C LEU A 46 4.27 -0.76 -3.19
N ARG A 47 3.25 -0.22 -2.51
CA ARG A 47 3.31 1.06 -1.79
C ARG A 47 2.81 0.85 -0.37
N VAL A 48 3.62 1.23 0.62
CA VAL A 48 3.27 1.14 2.05
C VAL A 48 3.04 2.54 2.59
N LEU A 49 1.89 2.77 3.21
CA LEU A 49 1.51 4.02 3.85
C LEU A 49 1.26 3.76 5.34
N CYS A 50 1.87 4.57 6.19
CA CYS A 50 1.55 4.61 7.62
C CYS A 50 1.08 6.02 7.97
N MET A 51 -0.13 6.12 8.51
CA MET A 51 -0.78 7.39 8.84
C MET A 51 -1.33 7.34 10.26
N GLN A 52 -1.23 8.47 10.97
CA GLN A 52 -1.80 8.65 12.31
C GLN A 52 -2.32 10.08 12.42
N LYS A 53 -3.48 10.25 13.05
CA LYS A 53 -4.02 11.58 13.35
C LYS A 53 -3.23 12.17 14.53
N GLY A 54 -2.61 13.33 14.33
CA GLY A 54 -1.79 14.01 15.34
C GLY A 54 -0.38 14.33 14.84
N GLY A 55 0.51 14.74 15.74
CA GLY A 55 1.88 15.18 15.42
C GLY A 55 2.99 14.25 15.94
N ASN A 56 2.68 13.03 16.37
CA ASN A 56 3.69 12.11 16.91
C ASN A 56 4.41 11.34 15.79
N THR A 57 5.29 12.03 15.08
CA THR A 57 6.01 11.46 13.91
C THR A 57 6.92 10.29 14.28
N LYS A 58 7.48 10.27 15.50
CA LYS A 58 8.36 9.18 15.95
C LYS A 58 7.63 7.84 16.02
N GLU A 59 6.43 7.84 16.58
CA GLU A 59 5.60 6.63 16.69
C GLU A 59 5.23 6.07 15.31
N VAL A 60 4.83 6.96 14.39
CA VAL A 60 4.52 6.60 13.00
C VAL A 60 5.73 5.97 12.32
N PHE A 61 6.92 6.56 12.50
CA PHE A 61 8.14 6.05 11.89
C PHE A 61 8.55 4.69 12.47
N THR A 62 8.48 4.51 13.79
CA THR A 62 8.77 3.21 14.43
C THR A 62 7.81 2.12 13.94
N ARG A 63 6.51 2.44 13.82
CA ARG A 63 5.52 1.50 13.29
C ARG A 63 5.80 1.15 11.82
N PHE A 64 6.14 2.16 11.02
CA PHE A 64 6.48 1.97 9.60
C PHE A 64 7.71 1.07 9.43
N HIS A 65 8.78 1.33 10.17
CA HIS A 65 9.98 0.50 10.15
C HIS A 65 9.67 -0.96 10.52
N ASN A 66 8.94 -1.19 11.62
CA ASN A 66 8.61 -2.54 12.06
C ASN A 66 7.73 -3.28 11.04
N GLY A 67 6.78 -2.59 10.40
CA GLY A 67 5.96 -3.17 9.34
C GLY A 67 6.78 -3.57 8.11
N LEU A 68 7.77 -2.76 7.73
CA LEU A 68 8.68 -3.09 6.63
C LEU A 68 9.56 -4.30 6.95
N THR A 69 10.15 -4.35 8.14
CA THR A 69 10.99 -5.50 8.55
C THR A 69 10.22 -6.81 8.52
N GLN A 70 8.97 -6.82 8.99
CA GLN A 70 8.11 -8.01 8.94
C GLN A 70 7.79 -8.42 7.50
N THR A 71 7.43 -7.45 6.66
CA THR A 71 7.13 -7.67 5.25
C THR A 71 8.34 -8.25 4.51
N GLU A 72 9.53 -7.69 4.71
CA GLU A 72 10.77 -8.20 4.13
C GLU A 72 11.09 -9.63 4.59
N THR A 73 10.89 -9.92 5.88
CA THR A 73 11.10 -11.27 6.43
C THR A 73 10.17 -12.29 5.77
N LEU A 74 8.89 -11.94 5.61
CA LEU A 74 7.90 -12.79 4.94
C LEU A 74 8.28 -13.06 3.49
N PHE A 75 8.68 -12.03 2.75
CA PHE A 75 9.14 -12.16 1.37
C PHE A 75 10.37 -13.08 1.24
N LYS A 76 11.34 -12.95 2.15
CA LYS A 76 12.53 -13.82 2.17
C LYS A 76 12.22 -15.26 2.56
N SER A 77 11.27 -15.49 3.46
CA SER A 77 10.88 -16.83 3.91
C SER A 77 10.10 -17.64 2.89
N THR A 78 9.53 -16.97 1.88
CA THR A 78 8.69 -17.59 0.84
C THR A 78 9.51 -17.95 -0.42
N ASN A 79 10.83 -17.76 -0.38
CA ASN A 79 11.80 -18.28 -1.37
C ASN A 79 12.48 -19.53 -0.81
#